data_AF-A0A917SHX9-F1
#
_entry.id   AF-A0A917SHX9-F1
#
_cell.length_a   1.000
_cell.length_b   1.000
_cell.length_c   1.000
_cell.angle_alpha   90.00
_cell.angle_beta   90.00
_cell.angle_gamma   90.00
#
_symmetry.space_group_name_H-M   'P 1'
#
loop_
_entity.id
_entity.type
_entity.pdbx_description
1 polymer ?
#
loop_
_entity_poly.entity_id
_entity_poly.type
_entity_poly.pdbx_seq_one_letter_code
_entity_poly.pdbx_strand_id
1 'polypeptide(L)'
;METLADLVPTLGYSDKHGRNVAGSVRTSAKVYQTELGRIEADLADFDARWGFGRISRYPSYFDTADQFRTWRKNVRAAIRRAHGHQQPTTLSEEWQALLACVRENQGKSRPLGPNSDLTIGVVARVASAAGIAPHQLTSAWIDESARMLPSEPRKSFCRGIEGVNRVLERVPFAFSGFRLPNGPLPVPAALRTRPTSWTRAAKNPEATLVWADFDRIMEIRKFGEENPQIEGTPSGYKDSSVKSMKESVQWLLGCLGAIDLLQPGMDLSEAITHANLVAAINHWIAKRKARGLQSDKTTLHVHTSRLVQMALEHFDPSSKEAARLRKLRKAPAIKTKSVGRMSVAREEWIKEFDRDIASQAKVHQLPETLMQRAIPVLDRYDRGLAVQKSKLMMALRLGVAAAQTAILFRASPIRATNLRTLRMRGTGAELLCFDLVDDSRLRELRLKLPGAAVKNGADIDEVADDDLAPILRWYLTNIRSRLIKAHPFGKNCRDSDYLFPSTSTSASEASTFNRNFREGLLEVGIDMQMHQARHVTAYFILSVDPNGWDDAAAVLNIDVDTVRKHYGWLDRRKASEAGREKLRQARTIAARHRKGHFAE
;
A
#
# COMPACT_ATOMS: atom_id res chain seq x y z
N MET A 1 28.27 -22.48 -17.80
CA MET A 1 27.24 -21.66 -17.13
C MET A 1 27.79 -20.27 -16.98
N GLU A 2 27.03 -19.25 -17.38
CA GLU A 2 27.45 -17.85 -17.24
C GLU A 2 27.36 -17.44 -15.76
N THR A 3 28.40 -16.78 -15.26
CA THR A 3 28.53 -16.39 -13.85
C THR A 3 28.38 -14.88 -13.70
N LEU A 4 28.14 -14.40 -12.47
CA LEU A 4 28.11 -12.96 -12.23
C LEU A 4 29.43 -12.25 -12.56
N ALA A 5 30.57 -12.96 -12.55
CA ALA A 5 31.85 -12.40 -12.95
C ALA A 5 31.86 -12.01 -14.44
N ASP A 6 31.19 -12.82 -15.28
CA ASP A 6 31.15 -12.66 -16.73
C ASP A 6 30.27 -11.47 -17.16
N LEU A 7 29.37 -11.01 -16.28
CA LEU A 7 28.42 -9.92 -16.53
C LEU A 7 29.03 -8.51 -16.47
N VAL A 8 30.21 -8.35 -15.88
CA VAL A 8 30.75 -7.01 -15.56
C VAL A 8 31.24 -6.23 -16.79
N PRO A 9 31.90 -6.85 -17.81
CA PRO A 9 32.45 -6.09 -18.94
C PRO A 9 31.51 -5.91 -20.15
N THR A 10 30.44 -6.69 -20.30
CA THR A 10 29.81 -6.97 -21.61
C THR A 10 28.43 -6.37 -21.85
N LEU A 11 27.83 -5.69 -20.86
CA LEU A 11 26.40 -5.38 -20.91
C LEU A 11 26.01 -4.08 -21.63
N GLY A 12 26.95 -3.29 -22.18
CA GLY A 12 26.61 -2.10 -22.98
C GLY A 12 25.69 -1.09 -22.28
N TYR A 13 25.89 -0.87 -20.98
CA TYR A 13 25.24 0.22 -20.23
C TYR A 13 25.98 1.54 -20.48
N SER A 14 25.30 2.68 -20.31
CA SER A 14 25.98 3.99 -20.29
C SER A 14 26.98 4.06 -19.14
N ASP A 15 28.11 4.76 -19.30
CA ASP A 15 29.25 4.75 -18.37
C ASP A 15 28.89 4.93 -16.89
N LYS A 16 27.94 5.83 -16.61
CA LYS A 16 27.48 6.07 -15.24
C LYS A 16 26.63 4.92 -14.70
N HIS A 17 25.72 4.38 -15.52
CA HIS A 17 24.87 3.27 -15.09
C HIS A 17 25.66 1.95 -15.03
N GLY A 18 26.55 1.71 -16.00
CA GLY A 18 27.46 0.57 -16.03
C GLY A 18 28.33 0.51 -14.79
N ARG A 19 28.92 1.62 -14.34
CA ARG A 19 29.67 1.67 -13.08
C ARG A 19 28.84 1.28 -11.86
N ASN A 20 27.59 1.74 -11.77
CA ASN A 20 26.69 1.39 -10.68
C ASN A 20 26.30 -0.09 -10.70
N VAL A 21 26.01 -0.63 -11.88
CA VAL A 21 25.69 -2.05 -12.08
C VAL A 21 26.90 -2.92 -11.75
N ALA A 22 28.07 -2.62 -12.32
CA ALA A 22 29.33 -3.31 -12.02
C ALA A 22 29.69 -3.24 -10.53
N GLY A 23 29.44 -2.11 -9.87
CA GLY A 23 29.61 -1.98 -8.42
C GLY A 23 28.67 -2.90 -7.63
N SER A 24 27.40 -2.98 -8.05
CA SER A 24 26.42 -3.89 -7.42
C SER A 24 26.74 -5.36 -7.68
N VAL A 25 27.16 -5.72 -8.89
CA VAL A 25 27.60 -7.08 -9.23
C VAL A 25 28.81 -7.48 -8.40
N ARG A 26 29.82 -6.62 -8.27
CA ARG A 26 30.97 -6.87 -7.38
C ARG A 26 30.57 -7.03 -5.91
N THR A 27 29.57 -6.27 -5.47
CA THR A 27 29.02 -6.39 -4.13
C THR A 27 28.38 -7.77 -3.88
N SER A 28 27.90 -8.46 -4.92
CA SER A 28 27.31 -9.79 -4.79
C SER A 28 28.25 -10.81 -4.15
N ALA A 29 29.57 -10.70 -4.34
CA ALA A 29 30.52 -11.61 -3.68
C ALA A 29 30.38 -11.56 -2.14
N LYS A 30 30.25 -10.35 -1.59
CA LYS A 30 30.09 -10.14 -0.14
C LYS A 30 28.70 -10.56 0.34
N VAL A 31 27.67 -10.31 -0.47
CA VAL A 31 26.27 -10.65 -0.13
C VAL A 31 26.06 -12.18 -0.13
N TYR A 32 26.63 -12.89 -1.11
CA TYR A 32 26.55 -14.34 -1.22
C TYR A 32 27.62 -15.06 -0.40
N GLN A 33 28.59 -14.32 0.16
CA GLN A 33 29.75 -14.86 0.89
C GLN A 33 30.54 -15.89 0.07
N THR A 34 30.72 -15.60 -1.22
CA THR A 34 31.43 -16.46 -2.18
C THR A 34 32.04 -15.63 -3.31
N GLU A 35 32.92 -16.22 -4.10
CA GLU A 35 33.53 -15.56 -5.26
C GLU A 35 32.50 -15.34 -6.38
N LEU A 36 32.62 -14.25 -7.15
CA LEU A 36 31.67 -13.95 -8.24
C LEU A 36 31.57 -15.05 -9.29
N GLY A 37 32.69 -15.72 -9.59
CA GLY A 37 32.75 -16.84 -10.55
C GLY A 37 32.03 -18.11 -10.07
N ARG A 38 31.53 -18.14 -8.84
CA ARG A 38 30.71 -19.24 -8.29
C ARG A 38 29.24 -18.89 -8.16
N ILE A 39 28.86 -17.65 -8.50
CA ILE A 39 27.47 -17.21 -8.45
C ILE A 39 26.92 -17.31 -9.87
N GLU A 40 26.03 -18.26 -10.10
CA GLU A 40 25.36 -18.43 -11.37
C GLU A 40 24.55 -17.18 -11.72
N ALA A 41 24.65 -16.73 -12.95
CA ALA A 41 23.87 -15.61 -13.46
C ALA A 41 22.45 -16.05 -13.83
N ASP A 42 21.74 -16.82 -13.02
CA ASP A 42 20.39 -17.30 -13.34
C ASP A 42 19.30 -16.37 -12.76
N LEU A 43 18.34 -15.97 -13.60
CA LEU A 43 17.29 -15.04 -13.17
C LEU A 43 16.28 -15.70 -12.23
N ALA A 44 15.95 -16.98 -12.45
CA ALA A 44 14.97 -17.69 -11.66
C ALA A 44 15.52 -17.98 -10.26
N ASP A 45 16.77 -18.43 -10.16
CA ASP A 45 17.47 -18.60 -8.88
C ASP A 45 17.62 -17.27 -8.14
N PHE A 46 18.03 -16.21 -8.85
CA PHE A 46 18.13 -14.88 -8.25
C PHE A 46 16.78 -14.39 -7.70
N ASP A 47 15.71 -14.51 -8.49
CA ASP A 47 14.37 -14.09 -8.08
C ASP A 47 13.79 -15.03 -6.99
N ALA A 48 14.16 -16.31 -6.95
CA ALA A 48 13.79 -17.23 -5.88
C ALA A 48 14.48 -16.86 -4.55
N ARG A 49 15.77 -16.51 -4.61
CA ARG A 49 16.56 -16.18 -3.41
C ARG A 49 16.24 -14.80 -2.85
N TRP A 50 16.11 -13.78 -3.71
CA TRP A 50 15.99 -12.37 -3.29
C TRP A 50 14.61 -11.75 -3.53
N GLY A 51 13.72 -12.48 -4.20
CA GLY A 51 12.37 -12.05 -4.51
C GLY A 51 12.29 -10.98 -5.60
N PHE A 52 11.13 -10.91 -6.25
CA PHE A 52 10.75 -9.81 -7.12
C PHE A 52 9.77 -8.86 -6.41
N GLY A 53 10.03 -7.56 -6.47
CA GLY A 53 9.08 -6.54 -5.98
C GLY A 53 9.27 -6.14 -4.51
N ARG A 54 8.31 -6.49 -3.63
CA ARG A 54 8.31 -6.05 -2.22
C ARG A 54 9.57 -6.58 -1.50
N ILE A 55 10.21 -5.76 -0.66
CA ILE A 55 11.33 -6.19 0.20
C ILE A 55 10.73 -6.48 1.57
N SER A 56 10.82 -7.74 2.00
CA SER A 56 10.40 -8.18 3.34
C SER A 56 11.57 -8.29 4.32
N ARG A 57 12.77 -8.56 3.80
CA ARG A 57 14.02 -8.72 4.54
C ARG A 57 15.19 -8.41 3.61
N TYR A 58 16.34 -8.05 4.18
CA TYR A 58 17.56 -7.85 3.42
C TYR A 58 18.79 -8.34 4.20
N PRO A 59 19.88 -8.73 3.49
CA PRO A 59 21.11 -9.20 4.12
C PRO A 59 21.75 -8.17 5.04
N SER A 60 22.38 -8.62 6.13
CA SER A 60 23.11 -7.78 7.09
C SER A 60 24.25 -6.98 6.49
N TYR A 61 24.72 -7.34 5.28
CA TYR A 61 25.69 -6.57 4.52
C TYR A 61 25.21 -5.16 4.18
N PHE A 62 23.89 -4.96 4.03
CA PHE A 62 23.32 -3.65 3.75
C PHE A 62 22.90 -2.97 5.05
N ASP A 63 23.17 -1.67 5.17
CA ASP A 63 22.75 -0.90 6.34
C ASP A 63 21.26 -0.53 6.27
N THR A 64 20.72 -0.44 5.05
CA THR A 64 19.34 0.01 4.80
C THR A 64 18.66 -0.79 3.70
N ALA A 65 17.33 -0.81 3.74
CA ALA A 65 16.53 -1.47 2.72
C ALA A 65 16.69 -0.86 1.32
N ASP A 66 17.00 0.44 1.25
CA ASP A 66 17.18 1.17 0.00
C ASP A 66 18.49 0.79 -0.71
N GLN A 67 19.56 0.56 0.07
CA GLN A 67 20.81 0.03 -0.48
C GLN A 67 20.58 -1.36 -1.07
N PHE A 68 19.92 -2.25 -0.33
CA PHE A 68 19.56 -3.58 -0.84
C PHE A 68 18.67 -3.49 -2.08
N ARG A 69 17.66 -2.61 -2.09
CA ARG A 69 16.77 -2.42 -3.26
C ARG A 69 17.56 -2.03 -4.50
N THR A 70 18.51 -1.10 -4.33
CA THR A 70 19.35 -0.60 -5.41
C THR A 70 20.26 -1.71 -5.95
N TRP A 71 20.94 -2.43 -5.05
CA TRP A 71 21.76 -3.59 -5.40
C TRP A 71 20.94 -4.65 -6.15
N ARG A 72 19.81 -5.09 -5.58
CA ARG A 72 18.95 -6.12 -6.15
C ARG A 72 18.43 -5.71 -7.53
N LYS A 73 18.01 -4.46 -7.69
CA LYS A 73 17.58 -3.91 -8.97
C LYS A 73 18.69 -3.96 -10.02
N ASN A 74 19.90 -3.55 -9.66
CA ASN A 74 21.03 -3.49 -10.58
C ASN A 74 21.53 -4.88 -11.00
N VAL A 75 21.71 -5.81 -10.05
CA VAL A 75 22.15 -7.18 -10.36
C VAL A 75 21.10 -7.90 -11.19
N ARG A 76 19.82 -7.78 -10.83
CA ARG A 76 18.73 -8.36 -11.63
C ARG A 76 18.66 -7.78 -13.04
N ALA A 77 18.89 -6.48 -13.20
CA ALA A 77 18.96 -5.85 -14.52
C ALA A 77 20.13 -6.39 -15.34
N ALA A 78 21.28 -6.65 -14.70
CA ALA A 78 22.45 -7.25 -15.33
C ALA A 78 22.14 -8.65 -15.86
N ILE A 79 21.62 -9.53 -14.99
CA ILE A 79 21.23 -10.90 -15.34
C ILE A 79 20.22 -10.90 -16.49
N ARG A 80 19.17 -10.06 -16.42
CA ARG A 80 18.16 -9.97 -17.48
C ARG A 80 18.74 -9.58 -18.83
N ARG A 81 19.75 -8.72 -18.83
CA ARG A 81 20.35 -8.23 -20.06
C ARG A 81 21.29 -9.26 -20.69
N ALA A 82 22.02 -10.00 -19.87
CA ALA A 82 22.85 -11.13 -20.29
C ALA A 82 22.03 -12.21 -21.02
N HIS A 83 20.89 -12.59 -20.43
CA HIS A 83 19.97 -13.59 -21.00
C HIS A 83 19.05 -13.05 -22.11
N GLY A 84 19.34 -11.88 -22.68
CA GLY A 84 18.53 -11.29 -23.76
C GLY A 84 17.09 -10.88 -23.38
N HIS A 85 16.67 -11.07 -22.13
CA HIS A 85 15.34 -10.65 -21.63
C HIS A 85 15.17 -9.12 -21.60
N GLN A 86 16.26 -8.37 -21.67
CA GLN A 86 16.27 -6.93 -21.94
C GLN A 86 17.25 -6.64 -23.06
N GLN A 87 16.86 -6.90 -24.30
CA GLN A 87 17.52 -6.20 -25.39
C GLN A 87 17.24 -4.70 -25.22
N PRO A 88 18.27 -3.84 -25.21
CA PRO A 88 18.02 -2.41 -25.38
C PRO A 88 17.21 -2.28 -26.67
N THR A 89 16.02 -1.68 -26.62
CA THR A 89 15.39 -1.26 -27.86
C THR A 89 16.38 -0.33 -28.54
N THR A 90 16.98 -0.80 -29.63
CA THR A 90 17.90 0.02 -30.41
C THR A 90 17.09 1.21 -30.90
N LEU A 91 17.39 2.37 -30.32
CA LEU A 91 16.77 3.60 -30.76
C LEU A 91 17.32 3.92 -32.15
N SER A 92 16.47 4.42 -33.05
CA SER A 92 16.98 4.95 -34.31
C SER A 92 17.95 6.10 -34.05
N GLU A 93 18.88 6.35 -34.97
CA GLU A 93 19.89 7.42 -34.83
C GLU A 93 19.24 8.79 -34.57
N GLU A 94 18.12 9.08 -35.25
CA GLU A 94 17.35 10.32 -35.05
C GLU A 94 16.83 10.45 -33.61
N TRP A 95 16.29 9.36 -33.03
CA TRP A 95 15.82 9.34 -31.65
C TRP A 95 16.97 9.42 -30.65
N GLN A 96 18.11 8.80 -30.94
CA GLN A 96 19.30 8.88 -30.08
C GLN A 96 19.84 10.31 -30.02
N ALA A 97 19.98 10.96 -31.17
CA ALA A 97 20.46 12.34 -31.27
C ALA A 97 19.50 13.31 -30.57
N LEU A 98 18.19 13.16 -30.79
CA LEU A 98 17.19 13.99 -30.12
C LEU A 98 17.23 13.85 -28.59
N LEU A 99 17.32 12.61 -28.09
CA LEU A 99 17.41 12.38 -26.64
C LEU A 99 18.72 12.90 -26.03
N ALA A 100 19.83 12.88 -26.78
CA ALA A 100 21.09 13.49 -26.33
C ALA A 100 20.92 15.01 -26.14
N CYS A 101 20.35 15.70 -27.13
CA CYS A 101 20.06 17.13 -27.04
C CYS A 101 19.07 17.46 -25.89
N VAL A 102 18.06 16.62 -25.69
CA VAL A 102 17.13 16.74 -24.53
C VAL A 102 17.89 16.64 -23.20
N ARG A 103 18.88 15.74 -23.07
CA ARG A 103 19.67 15.59 -21.84
C ARG A 103 20.52 16.81 -21.53
N GLU A 104 21.04 17.49 -22.54
CA GLU A 104 21.82 18.73 -22.37
C GLU A 104 20.94 19.91 -21.94
N ASN A 105 19.67 19.87 -22.34
CA ASN A 105 18.70 20.95 -22.11
C ASN A 105 17.69 20.69 -20.99
N GLN A 106 17.90 19.64 -20.17
CA GLN A 106 17.04 19.31 -19.03
C GLN A 106 17.69 19.62 -17.68
N GLY A 107 16.87 19.96 -16.67
CA GLY A 107 17.34 20.15 -15.30
C GLY A 107 16.70 21.33 -14.59
N LYS A 108 17.22 21.66 -13.40
CA LYS A 108 16.77 22.82 -12.63
C LYS A 108 17.20 24.09 -13.38
N SER A 109 16.26 24.99 -13.65
CA SER A 109 16.48 26.24 -14.40
C SER A 109 16.89 26.05 -15.87
N ARG A 110 16.68 24.85 -16.44
CA ARG A 110 16.84 24.58 -17.86
C ARG A 110 15.49 24.61 -18.58
N PRO A 111 15.46 24.74 -19.92
CA PRO A 111 14.21 24.77 -20.66
C PRO A 111 13.37 23.51 -20.37
N LEU A 112 13.97 22.32 -20.38
CA LEU A 112 13.24 21.09 -20.08
C LEU A 112 13.28 20.74 -18.60
N GLY A 113 12.16 20.24 -18.08
CA GLY A 113 12.06 19.78 -16.70
C GLY A 113 13.00 18.59 -16.42
N PRO A 114 13.32 18.32 -15.15
CA PRO A 114 14.23 17.22 -14.80
C PRO A 114 13.68 15.86 -15.26
N ASN A 115 14.57 15.03 -15.82
CA ASN A 115 14.28 13.69 -16.36
C ASN A 115 13.35 13.66 -17.58
N SER A 116 13.29 14.75 -18.35
CA SER A 116 12.52 14.81 -19.61
C SER A 116 12.97 13.75 -20.61
N ASP A 117 14.26 13.43 -20.66
CA ASP A 117 14.85 12.37 -21.48
C ASP A 117 14.26 10.99 -21.16
N LEU A 118 13.99 10.69 -19.90
CA LEU A 118 13.40 9.41 -19.50
C LEU A 118 11.96 9.29 -19.98
N THR A 119 11.19 10.37 -19.87
CA THR A 119 9.79 10.40 -20.33
C THR A 119 9.66 10.36 -21.85
N ILE A 120 10.42 11.20 -22.57
CA ILE A 120 10.47 11.21 -24.04
C ILE A 120 11.04 9.87 -24.55
N GLY A 121 11.99 9.29 -23.82
CA GLY A 121 12.58 7.99 -24.14
C GLY A 121 11.57 6.84 -24.19
N VAL A 122 10.41 6.95 -23.52
CA VAL A 122 9.33 5.95 -23.67
C VAL A 122 8.72 6.02 -25.06
N VAL A 123 8.42 7.23 -25.56
CA VAL A 123 7.92 7.45 -26.93
C VAL A 123 8.96 6.99 -27.93
N ALA A 124 10.22 7.39 -27.74
CA ALA A 124 11.33 7.02 -28.62
C ALA A 124 11.48 5.50 -28.78
N ARG A 125 11.34 4.72 -27.70
CA ARG A 125 11.41 3.26 -27.76
C ARG A 125 10.23 2.65 -28.50
N VAL A 126 9.00 3.12 -28.23
CA VAL A 126 7.79 2.62 -28.90
C VAL A 126 7.82 2.97 -30.40
N ALA A 127 8.26 4.19 -30.74
CA ALA A 127 8.41 4.64 -32.12
C ALA A 127 9.54 3.89 -32.85
N SER A 128 10.73 3.75 -32.23
CA SER A 128 11.86 3.02 -32.84
C SER A 128 11.52 1.55 -33.09
N ALA A 129 10.79 0.90 -32.18
CA ALA A 129 10.32 -0.48 -32.40
C ALA A 129 9.32 -0.61 -33.56
N ALA A 130 8.63 0.48 -33.92
CA ALA A 130 7.74 0.56 -35.06
C ALA A 130 8.42 1.14 -36.32
N GLY A 131 9.73 1.41 -36.29
CA GLY A 131 10.46 2.04 -37.39
C GLY A 131 10.09 3.50 -37.66
N ILE A 132 9.54 4.21 -36.67
CA ILE A 132 9.02 5.58 -36.81
C ILE A 132 10.04 6.59 -36.27
N ALA A 133 10.42 7.52 -37.13
CA ALA A 133 11.29 8.65 -36.81
C ALA A 133 10.53 9.79 -36.08
N PRO A 134 11.22 10.71 -35.37
CA PRO A 134 10.58 11.80 -34.64
C PRO A 134 9.59 12.63 -35.49
N HIS A 135 9.97 12.98 -36.72
CA HIS A 135 9.13 13.75 -37.64
C HIS A 135 7.89 13.00 -38.18
N GLN A 136 7.88 11.68 -38.09
CA GLN A 136 6.80 10.82 -38.59
C GLN A 136 5.71 10.56 -37.54
N LEU A 137 5.83 11.15 -36.35
CA LEU A 137 4.79 11.02 -35.32
C LEU A 137 3.48 11.66 -35.80
N THR A 138 2.44 10.84 -35.92
CA THR A 138 1.09 11.28 -36.32
C THR A 138 0.09 11.03 -35.19
N SER A 139 -1.00 11.80 -35.18
CA SER A 139 -2.13 11.61 -34.26
C SER A 139 -2.62 10.15 -34.24
N ALA A 140 -2.85 9.57 -35.43
CA ALA A 140 -3.36 8.22 -35.58
C ALA A 140 -2.44 7.16 -34.94
N TRP A 141 -1.13 7.26 -35.17
CA TRP A 141 -0.17 6.34 -34.59
C TRP A 141 -0.08 6.45 -33.07
N ILE A 142 -0.09 7.68 -32.54
CA ILE A 142 -0.01 7.93 -31.10
C ILE A 142 -1.22 7.30 -30.39
N ASP A 143 -2.43 7.48 -30.95
CA ASP A 143 -3.65 6.93 -30.38
C ASP A 143 -3.70 5.39 -30.42
N GLU A 144 -3.26 4.79 -31.53
CA GLU A 144 -3.17 3.34 -31.65
C GLU A 144 -2.16 2.76 -30.64
N SER A 145 -0.95 3.33 -30.61
CA SER A 145 0.11 2.90 -29.69
C SER A 145 -0.33 3.04 -28.23
N ALA A 146 -0.97 4.15 -27.87
CA ALA A 146 -1.46 4.37 -26.52
C ALA A 146 -2.62 3.45 -26.12
N ARG A 147 -3.40 2.92 -27.08
CA ARG A 147 -4.47 1.93 -26.82
C ARG A 147 -3.90 0.55 -26.52
N MET A 148 -2.80 0.17 -27.17
CA MET A 148 -2.16 -1.13 -26.99
C MET A 148 -1.26 -1.21 -25.74
N LEU A 149 -0.87 -0.07 -25.17
CA LEU A 149 -0.01 -0.03 -23.99
C LEU A 149 -0.77 -0.33 -22.67
N PRO A 150 -0.16 -1.11 -21.75
CA PRO A 150 -0.66 -1.27 -20.38
C PRO A 150 -0.70 0.07 -19.61
N SER A 151 -1.45 0.14 -18.50
CA SER A 151 -1.78 1.41 -17.81
C SER A 151 -0.56 2.24 -17.35
N GLU A 152 0.47 1.60 -16.79
CA GLU A 152 1.71 2.24 -16.31
C GLU A 152 2.58 2.75 -17.49
N PRO A 153 2.97 1.90 -18.47
CA PRO A 153 3.63 2.35 -19.70
C PRO A 153 2.86 3.45 -20.44
N ARG A 154 1.53 3.35 -20.53
CA ARG A 154 0.69 4.35 -21.19
C ARG A 154 0.78 5.72 -20.52
N LYS A 155 0.74 5.79 -19.18
CA LYS A 155 0.92 7.07 -18.46
C LYS A 155 2.26 7.71 -18.79
N SER A 156 3.32 6.91 -18.81
CA SER A 156 4.67 7.40 -19.14
C SER A 156 4.78 7.81 -20.61
N PHE A 157 4.13 7.08 -21.52
CA PHE A 157 4.03 7.42 -22.94
C PHE A 157 3.31 8.77 -23.14
N CYS A 158 2.15 8.98 -22.52
CA CYS A 158 1.43 10.27 -22.59
C CYS A 158 2.28 11.44 -22.07
N ARG A 159 2.97 11.27 -20.93
CA ARG A 159 3.93 12.27 -20.42
C ARG A 159 5.11 12.51 -21.36
N GLY A 160 5.51 11.47 -22.10
CA GLY A 160 6.53 11.56 -23.14
C GLY A 160 6.06 12.41 -24.32
N ILE A 161 4.81 12.25 -24.78
CA ILE A 161 4.21 13.09 -25.83
C ILE A 161 4.13 14.55 -25.37
N GLU A 162 3.71 14.82 -24.14
CA GLU A 162 3.80 16.17 -23.55
C GLU A 162 5.24 16.71 -23.54
N GLY A 163 6.22 15.82 -23.30
CA GLY A 163 7.64 16.14 -23.39
C GLY A 163 8.08 16.54 -24.80
N VAL A 164 7.62 15.81 -25.82
CA VAL A 164 7.88 16.13 -27.24
C VAL A 164 7.24 17.47 -27.61
N ASN A 165 6.01 17.74 -27.17
CA ASN A 165 5.38 19.04 -27.40
C ASN A 165 6.16 20.19 -26.74
N ARG A 166 6.70 20.00 -25.53
CA ARG A 166 7.59 21.00 -24.91
C ARG A 166 8.89 21.22 -25.68
N VAL A 167 9.37 20.24 -26.44
CA VAL A 167 10.49 20.42 -27.37
C VAL A 167 10.03 21.25 -28.56
N LEU A 168 8.89 20.91 -29.16
CA LEU A 168 8.27 21.63 -30.30
C LEU A 168 7.96 23.11 -30.00
N GLU A 169 7.46 23.41 -28.80
CA GLU A 169 7.16 24.79 -28.35
C GLU A 169 8.41 25.66 -28.18
N ARG A 170 9.58 25.03 -27.96
CA ARG A 170 10.84 25.72 -27.66
C ARG A 170 11.85 25.65 -28.79
N VAL A 171 11.36 25.46 -30.01
CA VAL A 171 12.14 25.27 -31.25
C VAL A 171 13.06 26.44 -31.68
N PRO A 172 13.09 27.68 -31.15
CA PRO A 172 13.93 28.68 -31.83
C PRO A 172 15.45 28.52 -31.73
N PHE A 173 16.06 27.70 -30.87
CA PHE A 173 17.54 27.67 -30.80
C PHE A 173 18.23 26.32 -30.55
N ALA A 174 17.72 25.48 -29.64
CA ALA A 174 18.44 24.25 -29.26
C ALA A 174 18.11 23.02 -30.14
N PHE A 175 16.97 23.03 -30.83
CA PHE A 175 16.44 21.84 -31.53
C PHE A 175 16.23 22.03 -33.04
N SER A 176 16.69 23.15 -33.62
CA SER A 176 16.49 23.52 -35.02
C SER A 176 17.12 22.54 -36.02
N GLY A 177 18.14 21.79 -35.61
CA GLY A 177 18.78 20.76 -36.43
C GLY A 177 18.02 19.43 -36.52
N PHE A 178 16.91 19.26 -35.79
CA PHE A 178 16.14 18.01 -35.78
C PHE A 178 14.91 18.11 -36.68
N ARG A 179 14.66 17.05 -37.47
CA ARG A 179 13.37 16.88 -38.15
C ARG A 179 12.33 16.48 -37.10
N LEU A 180 11.48 17.42 -36.73
CA LEU A 180 10.41 17.25 -35.76
C LEU A 180 9.03 17.35 -36.45
N PRO A 181 7.94 16.89 -35.80
CA PRO A 181 6.59 17.06 -36.34
C PRO A 181 6.26 18.52 -36.63
N ASN A 182 5.47 18.76 -37.67
CA ASN A 182 5.10 20.11 -38.15
C ASN A 182 4.17 20.89 -37.21
N GLY A 183 3.80 20.33 -36.07
CA GLY A 183 2.90 20.95 -35.10
C GLY A 183 2.73 20.11 -33.83
N PRO A 184 2.06 20.67 -32.81
CA PRO A 184 1.85 19.98 -31.54
C PRO A 184 1.09 18.67 -31.75
N LEU A 185 1.58 17.62 -31.09
CA LEU A 185 0.99 16.29 -31.14
C LEU A 185 -0.15 16.16 -30.13
N PRO A 186 -1.23 15.45 -30.45
CA PRO A 186 -2.30 15.21 -29.48
C PRO A 186 -1.79 14.28 -28.38
N VAL A 187 -2.00 14.68 -27.12
CA VAL A 187 -1.78 13.80 -25.98
C VAL A 187 -2.99 12.87 -25.87
N PRO A 188 -2.81 11.53 -25.95
CA PRO A 188 -3.93 10.60 -25.92
C PRO A 188 -4.80 10.84 -24.70
N ALA A 189 -6.08 11.11 -24.94
CA ALA A 189 -7.06 11.31 -23.88
C ALA A 189 -6.97 10.15 -22.89
N ALA A 190 -7.11 10.42 -21.60
CA ALA A 190 -7.24 9.33 -20.63
C ALA A 190 -8.34 8.38 -21.14
N LEU A 191 -8.12 7.06 -21.08
CA LEU A 191 -9.14 6.04 -21.34
C LEU A 191 -10.21 6.09 -20.25
N ARG A 192 -10.84 7.25 -20.08
CA ARG A 192 -12.04 7.42 -19.30
C ARG A 192 -13.12 6.76 -20.12
N THR A 193 -13.85 5.85 -19.50
CA THR A 193 -15.21 5.57 -19.92
C THR A 193 -15.87 6.91 -20.21
N ARG A 194 -16.43 7.09 -21.42
CA ARG A 194 -17.30 8.24 -21.70
C ARG A 194 -18.29 8.29 -20.54
N PRO A 195 -18.25 9.33 -19.70
CA PRO A 195 -19.14 9.38 -18.55
C PRO A 195 -20.56 9.36 -19.09
N THR A 196 -21.39 8.48 -18.54
CA THR A 196 -22.82 8.48 -18.86
C THR A 196 -23.39 9.87 -18.55
N SER A 197 -24.34 10.34 -19.37
CA SER A 197 -25.11 11.55 -19.06
C SER A 197 -25.82 11.43 -17.71
N TRP A 198 -25.99 10.21 -17.19
CA TRP A 198 -26.59 9.91 -15.90
C TRP A 198 -25.65 10.08 -14.70
N THR A 199 -24.41 10.53 -14.90
CA THR A 199 -23.54 10.88 -13.77
C THR A 199 -24.07 12.11 -13.04
N ARG A 200 -23.92 12.14 -11.71
CA ARG A 200 -24.33 13.30 -10.89
C ARG A 200 -23.75 14.64 -11.36
N ALA A 201 -22.54 14.63 -11.92
CA ALA A 201 -21.87 15.83 -12.42
C ALA A 201 -22.45 16.34 -13.75
N ALA A 202 -23.09 15.47 -14.53
CA ALA A 202 -23.64 15.83 -15.83
C ALA A 202 -24.99 16.57 -15.74
N LYS A 203 -25.63 16.61 -14.55
CA LYS A 203 -26.90 17.31 -14.30
C LYS A 203 -28.00 16.98 -15.33
N ASN A 204 -28.04 15.75 -15.84
CA ASN A 204 -29.09 15.30 -16.75
C ASN A 204 -30.44 15.25 -15.99
N PRO A 205 -31.49 15.96 -16.46
CA PRO A 205 -32.81 15.92 -15.86
C PRO A 205 -33.35 14.49 -15.68
N GLU A 206 -33.06 13.59 -16.62
CA GLU A 206 -33.53 12.20 -16.60
C GLU A 206 -32.95 11.40 -15.42
N ALA A 207 -31.77 11.77 -14.92
CA ALA A 207 -31.11 11.09 -13.81
C ALA A 207 -31.44 11.71 -12.43
N THR A 208 -32.30 12.73 -12.39
CA THR A 208 -32.61 13.48 -11.17
C THR A 208 -33.20 12.58 -10.09
N LEU A 209 -34.14 11.70 -10.46
CA LEU A 209 -34.81 10.79 -9.51
C LEU A 209 -33.81 9.83 -8.87
N VAL A 210 -32.93 9.21 -9.66
CA VAL A 210 -31.87 8.33 -9.14
C VAL A 210 -30.99 9.02 -8.09
N TRP A 211 -30.59 10.27 -8.36
CA TRP A 211 -29.72 11.02 -7.45
C TRP A 211 -30.47 11.60 -6.25
N ALA A 212 -31.76 11.92 -6.39
CA ALA A 212 -32.64 12.31 -5.29
C ALA A 212 -32.85 11.14 -4.31
N ASP A 213 -33.15 9.93 -4.82
CA ASP A 213 -33.21 8.71 -4.02
C ASP A 213 -31.90 8.42 -3.30
N PHE A 214 -30.79 8.55 -4.01
CA PHE A 214 -29.47 8.37 -3.41
C PHE A 214 -29.26 9.33 -2.25
N ASP A 215 -29.58 10.62 -2.42
CA ASP A 215 -29.41 11.64 -1.38
C ASP A 215 -30.31 11.34 -0.17
N ARG A 216 -31.60 11.03 -0.40
CA ARG A 216 -32.54 10.61 0.66
C ARG A 216 -32.01 9.43 1.48
N ILE A 217 -31.52 8.38 0.82
CA ILE A 217 -30.96 7.19 1.49
C ILE A 217 -29.69 7.56 2.28
N MET A 218 -28.84 8.43 1.74
CA MET A 218 -27.64 8.87 2.45
C MET A 218 -27.98 9.73 3.66
N GLU A 219 -29.03 10.55 3.60
CA GLU A 219 -29.54 11.31 4.74
C GLU A 219 -30.06 10.38 5.84
N ILE A 220 -30.93 9.43 5.49
CA ILE A 220 -31.43 8.40 6.43
C ILE A 220 -30.26 7.65 7.09
N ARG A 221 -29.24 7.25 6.31
CA ARG A 221 -28.07 6.57 6.89
C ARG A 221 -27.24 7.46 7.81
N LYS A 222 -27.13 8.77 7.51
CA LYS A 222 -26.33 9.70 8.31
C LYS A 222 -27.01 10.04 9.63
N PHE A 223 -28.32 10.23 9.61
CA PHE A 223 -29.06 10.85 10.71
C PHE A 223 -30.14 9.94 11.33
N GLY A 224 -30.60 8.91 10.64
CA GLY A 224 -31.75 8.08 11.04
C GLY A 224 -33.05 8.54 10.37
N GLU A 225 -34.11 7.73 10.43
CA GLU A 225 -35.42 8.04 9.83
C GLU A 225 -36.19 9.12 10.61
N GLU A 226 -36.00 9.18 11.94
CA GLU A 226 -36.81 10.03 12.83
C GLU A 226 -36.05 11.22 13.43
N ASN A 227 -34.75 11.36 13.18
CA ASN A 227 -33.99 12.46 13.78
C ASN A 227 -34.09 13.74 12.93
N PRO A 228 -34.65 14.84 13.46
CA PRO A 228 -34.48 16.14 12.82
C PRO A 228 -32.99 16.46 12.71
N GLN A 229 -32.60 17.21 11.66
CA GLN A 229 -31.24 17.75 11.50
C GLN A 229 -30.93 18.74 12.63
N ILE A 230 -30.60 18.23 13.82
CA ILE A 230 -30.12 19.05 14.92
C ILE A 230 -28.65 19.34 14.63
N GLU A 231 -28.34 20.60 14.39
CA GLU A 231 -26.98 21.10 14.17
C GLU A 231 -26.05 20.61 15.30
N GLY A 232 -24.95 19.94 14.92
CA GLY A 232 -24.01 19.35 15.88
C GLY A 232 -24.22 17.85 16.18
N THR A 233 -25.26 17.20 15.68
CA THR A 233 -25.44 15.74 15.85
C THR A 233 -24.37 14.97 15.07
N PRO A 234 -23.57 14.10 15.72
CA PRO A 234 -22.55 13.31 15.02
C PRO A 234 -23.19 12.35 14.02
N SER A 235 -22.81 12.44 12.75
CA SER A 235 -23.26 11.50 11.71
C SER A 235 -22.82 10.07 12.06
N GLY A 236 -23.77 9.15 12.15
CA GLY A 236 -23.51 7.71 12.32
C GLY A 236 -22.81 7.09 11.09
N TYR A 237 -22.75 7.83 9.98
CA TYR A 237 -22.23 7.34 8.70
C TYR A 237 -21.13 8.24 8.13
N LYS A 238 -19.96 7.66 7.86
CA LYS A 238 -18.75 8.40 7.41
C LYS A 238 -18.90 8.90 5.97
N ASP A 239 -18.44 10.12 5.67
CA ASP A 239 -18.46 10.68 4.29
C ASP A 239 -17.69 9.82 3.28
N SER A 240 -16.63 9.14 3.72
CA SER A 240 -15.92 8.17 2.88
C SER A 240 -16.82 7.00 2.42
N SER A 241 -17.75 6.56 3.26
CA SER A 241 -18.73 5.53 2.91
C SER A 241 -19.74 6.05 1.89
N VAL A 242 -20.24 7.28 2.08
CA VAL A 242 -21.13 7.97 1.12
C VAL A 242 -20.46 8.10 -0.24
N LYS A 243 -19.22 8.60 -0.26
CA LYS A 243 -18.43 8.70 -1.49
C LYS A 243 -18.32 7.35 -2.19
N SER A 244 -18.04 6.30 -1.44
CA SER A 244 -17.84 4.97 -2.02
C SER A 244 -19.15 4.29 -2.46
N MET A 245 -20.29 4.66 -1.89
CA MET A 245 -21.61 4.26 -2.40
C MET A 245 -22.00 5.03 -3.66
N LYS A 246 -21.72 6.34 -3.69
CA LYS A 246 -21.86 7.16 -4.90
C LYS A 246 -21.06 6.58 -6.06
N GLU A 247 -19.82 6.17 -5.80
CA GLU A 247 -18.97 5.49 -6.80
C GLU A 247 -19.61 4.19 -7.31
N SER A 248 -20.29 3.41 -6.46
CA SER A 248 -21.03 2.21 -6.89
C SER A 248 -22.26 2.53 -7.75
N VAL A 249 -23.02 3.57 -7.41
CA VAL A 249 -24.16 4.00 -8.23
C VAL A 249 -23.67 4.54 -9.57
N GLN A 250 -22.63 5.38 -9.57
CA GLN A 250 -22.00 5.85 -10.82
C GLN A 250 -21.46 4.70 -11.67
N TRP A 251 -20.87 3.68 -11.06
CA TRP A 251 -20.42 2.47 -11.75
C TRP A 251 -21.60 1.76 -12.43
N LEU A 252 -22.71 1.55 -11.70
CA LEU A 252 -23.90 0.90 -12.22
C LEU A 252 -24.47 1.67 -13.41
N LEU A 253 -24.77 2.96 -13.22
CA LEU A 253 -25.32 3.82 -14.28
C LEU A 253 -24.36 3.91 -15.48
N GLY A 254 -23.05 3.96 -15.24
CA GLY A 254 -22.06 3.95 -16.30
C GLY A 254 -22.03 2.64 -17.10
N CYS A 255 -22.33 1.51 -16.48
CA CYS A 255 -22.46 0.23 -17.19
C CYS A 255 -23.80 0.13 -17.92
N LEU A 256 -24.92 0.45 -17.26
CA LEU A 256 -26.26 0.40 -17.86
C LEU A 256 -26.40 1.35 -19.05
N GLY A 257 -25.89 2.58 -18.93
CA GLY A 257 -25.90 3.54 -20.03
C GLY A 257 -24.96 3.18 -21.19
N ALA A 258 -24.02 2.25 -20.99
CA ALA A 258 -23.16 1.74 -22.06
C ALA A 258 -23.79 0.56 -22.81
N ILE A 259 -24.93 0.05 -22.33
CA ILE A 259 -25.71 -1.04 -22.93
C ILE A 259 -27.18 -0.63 -23.10
N ASP A 260 -27.45 0.68 -23.10
CA ASP A 260 -28.76 1.29 -23.37
C ASP A 260 -29.92 0.76 -22.50
N LEU A 261 -29.63 0.48 -21.23
CA LEU A 261 -30.63 0.03 -20.25
C LEU A 261 -31.13 1.14 -19.31
N LEU A 262 -30.70 2.39 -19.50
CA LEU A 262 -31.22 3.54 -18.75
C LEU A 262 -32.43 4.13 -19.48
N GLN A 263 -33.47 4.47 -18.74
CA GLN A 263 -34.73 5.00 -19.29
C GLN A 263 -35.08 6.32 -18.60
N PRO A 264 -35.61 7.34 -19.31
CA PRO A 264 -36.06 8.56 -18.68
C PRO A 264 -37.07 8.30 -17.55
N GLY A 265 -36.90 8.98 -16.41
CA GLY A 265 -37.75 8.77 -15.24
C GLY A 265 -37.37 7.57 -14.38
N MET A 266 -36.34 6.81 -14.76
CA MET A 266 -35.86 5.69 -13.95
C MET A 266 -35.41 6.16 -12.56
N ASP A 267 -35.89 5.50 -11.52
CA ASP A 267 -35.47 5.75 -10.15
C ASP A 267 -34.35 4.80 -9.70
N LEU A 268 -33.85 4.97 -8.47
CA LEU A 268 -32.73 4.14 -8.00
C LEU A 268 -33.15 2.69 -7.70
N SER A 269 -34.42 2.45 -7.38
CA SER A 269 -34.96 1.11 -7.13
C SER A 269 -35.04 0.30 -8.43
N GLU A 270 -35.47 0.94 -9.52
CA GLU A 270 -35.52 0.38 -10.87
C GLU A 270 -34.12 0.15 -11.45
N ALA A 271 -33.17 1.03 -11.15
CA ALA A 271 -31.78 0.85 -11.52
C ALA A 271 -31.14 -0.36 -10.79
N ILE A 272 -31.42 -0.55 -9.49
CA ILE A 272 -30.82 -1.60 -8.65
C ILE A 272 -31.71 -2.86 -8.60
N THR A 273 -31.92 -3.47 -9.76
CA THR A 273 -32.54 -4.81 -9.87
C THR A 273 -31.49 -5.89 -10.11
N HIS A 274 -31.84 -7.14 -9.83
CA HIS A 274 -31.01 -8.30 -10.15
C HIS A 274 -30.69 -8.36 -11.64
N ALA A 275 -31.67 -8.08 -12.51
CA ALA A 275 -31.48 -8.07 -13.96
C ALA A 275 -30.44 -7.02 -14.38
N ASN A 276 -30.60 -5.77 -13.92
CA ASN A 276 -29.70 -4.67 -14.23
C ASN A 276 -28.29 -4.89 -13.67
N LEU A 277 -28.18 -5.41 -12.44
CA LEU A 277 -26.88 -5.77 -11.86
C LEU A 277 -26.18 -6.86 -12.67
N VAL A 278 -26.88 -7.92 -13.10
CA VAL A 278 -26.29 -8.98 -13.95
C VAL A 278 -25.80 -8.40 -15.28
N ALA A 279 -26.60 -7.54 -15.93
CA ALA A 279 -26.23 -6.90 -17.18
C ALA A 279 -24.97 -6.02 -17.02
N ALA A 280 -24.93 -5.18 -15.99
CA ALA A 280 -23.78 -4.33 -15.67
C ALA A 280 -22.50 -5.14 -15.37
N ILE A 281 -22.63 -6.25 -14.63
CA ILE A 281 -21.52 -7.15 -14.30
C ILE A 281 -20.97 -7.82 -15.56
N ASN A 282 -21.85 -8.31 -16.43
CA ASN A 282 -21.44 -8.94 -17.70
C ASN A 282 -20.76 -7.95 -18.63
N HIS A 283 -21.30 -6.73 -18.76
CA HIS A 283 -20.65 -5.65 -19.53
C HIS A 283 -19.25 -5.36 -18.99
N TRP A 284 -19.10 -5.26 -17.66
CA TRP A 284 -17.80 -4.99 -17.05
C TRP A 284 -16.79 -6.12 -17.34
N ILE A 285 -17.19 -7.38 -17.16
CA ILE A 285 -16.32 -8.53 -17.42
C ILE A 285 -15.88 -8.55 -18.90
N ALA A 286 -16.82 -8.38 -19.83
CA ALA A 286 -16.55 -8.35 -21.26
C ALA A 286 -15.57 -7.22 -21.63
N LYS A 287 -15.79 -6.01 -21.11
CA LYS A 287 -14.94 -4.84 -21.35
C LYS A 287 -13.52 -5.01 -20.84
N ARG A 288 -13.33 -5.69 -19.70
CA ARG A 288 -11.99 -5.98 -19.18
C ARG A 288 -11.29 -7.06 -20.02
N LYS A 289 -12.01 -8.11 -20.40
CA LYS A 289 -11.50 -9.18 -21.26
C LYS A 289 -11.03 -8.63 -22.61
N ALA A 290 -11.81 -7.75 -23.23
CA ALA A 290 -11.44 -7.07 -24.48
C ALA A 290 -10.14 -6.23 -24.38
N ARG A 291 -9.73 -5.85 -23.15
CA ARG A 291 -8.50 -5.09 -22.88
C ARG A 291 -7.35 -5.98 -22.40
N GLY A 292 -7.50 -7.31 -22.46
CA GLY A 292 -6.53 -8.26 -21.90
C GLY A 292 -6.38 -8.18 -20.38
N LEU A 293 -7.33 -7.55 -19.68
CA LEU A 293 -7.29 -7.38 -18.24
C LEU A 293 -8.06 -8.51 -17.55
N GLN A 294 -7.47 -9.11 -16.51
CA GLN A 294 -8.20 -10.06 -15.66
C GLN A 294 -9.36 -9.36 -14.92
N SER A 295 -10.41 -10.12 -14.60
CA SER A 295 -11.56 -9.61 -13.85
C SER A 295 -11.13 -9.21 -12.44
N ASP A 296 -11.26 -7.91 -12.13
CA ASP A 296 -11.03 -7.41 -10.77
C ASP A 296 -12.25 -7.75 -9.91
N LYS A 297 -12.30 -8.99 -9.46
CA LYS A 297 -13.40 -9.53 -8.64
C LYS A 297 -13.57 -8.78 -7.32
N THR A 298 -12.50 -8.17 -6.78
CA THR A 298 -12.59 -7.41 -5.53
C THR A 298 -13.41 -6.15 -5.73
N THR A 299 -13.08 -5.35 -6.74
CA THR A 299 -13.82 -4.13 -7.07
C THR A 299 -15.26 -4.45 -7.49
N LEU A 300 -15.45 -5.54 -8.26
CA LEU A 300 -16.77 -6.06 -8.62
C LEU A 300 -17.62 -6.40 -7.40
N HIS A 301 -17.06 -7.16 -6.46
CA HIS A 301 -17.74 -7.52 -5.23
C HIS A 301 -18.15 -6.31 -4.39
N VAL A 302 -17.28 -5.30 -4.30
CA VAL A 302 -17.54 -4.07 -3.52
C VAL A 302 -18.73 -3.31 -4.11
N HIS A 303 -18.76 -3.09 -5.43
CA HIS A 303 -19.86 -2.40 -6.07
C HIS A 303 -21.18 -3.18 -5.93
N THR A 304 -21.19 -4.46 -6.31
CA THR A 304 -22.38 -5.31 -6.21
C THR A 304 -22.89 -5.40 -4.77
N SER A 305 -22.01 -5.57 -3.78
CA SER A 305 -22.44 -5.73 -2.38
C SER A 305 -23.12 -4.49 -1.83
N ARG A 306 -22.61 -3.30 -2.16
CA ARG A 306 -23.20 -2.02 -1.70
C ARG A 306 -24.54 -1.75 -2.36
N LEU A 307 -24.66 -2.03 -3.65
CA LEU A 307 -25.91 -1.85 -4.38
C LEU A 307 -26.96 -2.85 -3.88
N VAL A 308 -26.60 -4.12 -3.72
CA VAL A 308 -27.49 -5.13 -3.11
C VAL A 308 -27.89 -4.72 -1.69
N GLN A 309 -26.97 -4.21 -0.88
CA GLN A 309 -27.28 -3.74 0.47
C GLN A 309 -28.26 -2.56 0.44
N MET A 310 -28.05 -1.59 -0.45
CA MET A 310 -28.95 -0.45 -0.63
C MET A 310 -30.36 -0.91 -1.02
N ALA A 311 -30.47 -1.83 -1.98
CA ALA A 311 -31.76 -2.36 -2.39
C ALA A 311 -32.49 -3.11 -1.28
N LEU A 312 -31.79 -3.97 -0.54
CA LEU A 312 -32.39 -4.77 0.53
C LEU A 312 -32.81 -3.96 1.75
N GLU A 313 -32.17 -2.81 2.00
CA GLU A 313 -32.41 -1.98 3.20
C GLU A 313 -33.36 -0.81 2.93
N HIS A 314 -33.55 -0.38 1.67
CA HIS A 314 -34.26 0.90 1.38
C HIS A 314 -35.35 0.80 0.30
N PHE A 315 -35.48 -0.32 -0.42
CA PHE A 315 -36.43 -0.45 -1.54
C PHE A 315 -37.41 -1.62 -1.40
N ASP A 316 -37.39 -2.32 -0.25
CA ASP A 316 -38.29 -3.45 0.05
C ASP A 316 -38.60 -4.38 -1.14
N PRO A 317 -37.57 -4.94 -1.81
CA PRO A 317 -37.77 -5.76 -2.99
C PRO A 317 -38.58 -7.01 -2.63
N SER A 318 -39.41 -7.48 -3.56
CA SER A 318 -40.17 -8.73 -3.39
C SER A 318 -39.27 -9.88 -2.88
N SER A 319 -39.81 -10.81 -2.10
CA SER A 319 -39.05 -11.92 -1.51
C SER A 319 -38.20 -12.69 -2.55
N LYS A 320 -38.74 -12.86 -3.76
CA LYS A 320 -38.05 -13.52 -4.88
C LYS A 320 -36.86 -12.69 -5.37
N GLU A 321 -37.03 -11.39 -5.49
CA GLU A 321 -35.96 -10.47 -5.92
C GLU A 321 -34.88 -10.32 -4.86
N ALA A 322 -35.28 -10.16 -3.59
CA ALA A 322 -34.36 -10.14 -2.45
C ALA A 322 -33.49 -11.41 -2.40
N ALA A 323 -34.09 -12.60 -2.62
CA ALA A 323 -33.36 -13.86 -2.68
C ALA A 323 -32.35 -13.89 -3.85
N ARG A 324 -32.73 -13.40 -5.03
CA ARG A 324 -31.86 -13.29 -6.21
C ARG A 324 -30.69 -12.34 -5.96
N LEU A 325 -30.91 -11.16 -5.41
CA LEU A 325 -29.88 -10.19 -5.05
C LEU A 325 -28.88 -10.76 -4.02
N ARG A 326 -29.38 -11.44 -2.97
CA ARG A 326 -28.54 -12.12 -1.97
C ARG A 326 -27.69 -13.23 -2.60
N LYS A 327 -28.24 -13.99 -3.55
CA LYS A 327 -27.51 -15.03 -4.31
C LYS A 327 -26.45 -14.42 -5.21
N LEU A 328 -26.77 -13.33 -5.91
CA LEU A 328 -25.85 -12.61 -6.79
C LEU A 328 -24.59 -12.15 -6.04
N ARG A 329 -24.75 -11.55 -4.86
CA ARG A 329 -23.62 -11.13 -3.99
C ARG A 329 -22.66 -12.28 -3.63
N LYS A 330 -23.14 -13.52 -3.64
CA LYS A 330 -22.37 -14.72 -3.30
C LYS A 330 -21.82 -15.46 -4.53
N ALA A 331 -22.15 -15.04 -5.75
CA ALA A 331 -21.77 -15.77 -6.96
C ALA A 331 -20.23 -15.81 -7.17
N PRO A 332 -19.63 -16.93 -7.60
CA PRO A 332 -18.17 -17.07 -7.79
C PRO A 332 -17.54 -16.12 -8.83
N ALA A 333 -18.36 -15.59 -9.74
CA ALA A 333 -17.96 -14.56 -10.70
C ALA A 333 -17.68 -13.21 -10.02
N ILE A 334 -18.36 -12.95 -8.89
CA ILE A 334 -18.36 -11.67 -8.18
C ILE A 334 -17.55 -11.78 -6.89
N LYS A 335 -17.83 -12.78 -6.06
CA LYS A 335 -17.20 -12.96 -4.76
C LYS A 335 -15.94 -13.82 -4.89
N THR A 336 -14.80 -13.32 -4.44
CA THR A 336 -13.60 -14.14 -4.27
C THR A 336 -13.74 -15.04 -3.03
N LYS A 337 -13.04 -16.19 -3.01
CA LYS A 337 -12.94 -17.05 -1.82
C LYS A 337 -12.36 -16.31 -0.60
N SER A 338 -11.71 -15.15 -0.80
CA SER A 338 -11.07 -14.34 0.24
C SER A 338 -11.99 -13.32 0.92
N VAL A 339 -13.20 -13.06 0.42
CA VAL A 339 -14.10 -12.07 1.03
C VAL A 339 -14.52 -12.50 2.44
N GLY A 340 -14.28 -11.64 3.42
CA GLY A 340 -14.58 -11.89 4.83
C GLY A 340 -13.63 -12.91 5.49
N ARG A 341 -12.54 -13.27 4.82
CA ARG A 341 -11.44 -14.06 5.38
C ARG A 341 -10.20 -13.18 5.47
N MET A 342 -9.28 -13.57 6.34
CA MET A 342 -7.92 -13.05 6.27
C MET A 342 -7.38 -13.40 4.88
N SER A 343 -6.71 -12.46 4.22
CA SER A 343 -6.07 -12.77 2.94
C SER A 343 -5.01 -13.84 3.13
N VAL A 344 -4.88 -14.78 2.19
CA VAL A 344 -3.89 -15.87 2.22
C VAL A 344 -2.49 -15.34 2.58
N ALA A 345 -2.03 -14.30 1.89
CA ALA A 345 -0.72 -13.68 2.17
C ALA A 345 -0.54 -13.16 3.61
N ARG A 346 -1.62 -12.73 4.29
CA ARG A 346 -1.54 -12.30 5.70
C ARG A 346 -1.54 -13.49 6.66
N GLU A 347 -2.32 -14.51 6.34
CA GLU A 347 -2.37 -15.76 7.10
C GLU A 347 -1.02 -16.50 7.00
N GLU A 348 -0.43 -16.56 5.81
CA GLU A 348 0.92 -17.09 5.61
C GLU A 348 1.97 -16.28 6.37
N TRP A 349 1.89 -14.94 6.30
CA TRP A 349 2.82 -14.07 7.02
C TRP A 349 2.79 -14.28 8.54
N ILE A 350 1.60 -14.39 9.16
CA ILE A 350 1.53 -14.61 10.62
C ILE A 350 1.99 -16.03 11.01
N LYS A 351 1.79 -17.02 10.12
CA LYS A 351 2.34 -18.37 10.30
C LYS A 351 3.85 -18.44 10.11
N GLU A 352 4.42 -17.59 9.25
CA GLU A 352 5.88 -17.42 9.12
C GLU A 352 6.43 -16.74 10.37
N PHE A 353 5.78 -15.68 10.84
CA PHE A 353 6.12 -14.99 12.09
C PHE A 353 6.14 -15.94 13.29
N ASP A 354 5.14 -16.83 13.40
CA ASP A 354 5.07 -17.88 14.42
C ASP A 354 6.29 -18.82 14.44
N ARG A 355 6.93 -19.02 13.29
CA ARG A 355 8.12 -19.87 13.15
C ARG A 355 9.44 -19.11 13.35
N ASP A 356 9.39 -17.79 13.35
CA ASP A 356 10.56 -16.92 13.44
C ASP A 356 10.69 -16.31 14.84
N ILE A 357 11.30 -17.08 15.75
CA ILE A 357 11.56 -16.68 17.14
C ILE A 357 12.38 -15.39 17.20
N ALA A 358 13.31 -15.19 16.26
CA ALA A 358 14.11 -13.98 16.21
C ALA A 358 13.26 -12.75 15.88
N SER A 359 12.33 -12.86 14.93
CA SER A 359 11.36 -11.79 14.65
C SER A 359 10.41 -11.54 15.82
N GLN A 360 9.96 -12.58 16.51
CA GLN A 360 9.12 -12.44 17.72
C GLN A 360 9.84 -11.64 18.82
N ALA A 361 11.08 -12.03 19.14
CA ALA A 361 11.91 -11.32 20.11
C ALA A 361 12.13 -9.85 19.73
N LYS A 362 12.39 -9.58 18.44
CA LYS A 362 12.53 -8.20 17.94
C LYS A 362 11.24 -7.39 18.08
N VAL A 363 10.06 -7.97 17.86
CA VAL A 363 8.79 -7.24 18.00
C VAL A 363 8.59 -6.74 19.42
N HIS A 364 8.94 -7.54 20.44
CA HIS A 364 8.84 -7.11 21.83
C HIS A 364 9.69 -5.87 22.15
N GLN A 365 10.83 -5.70 21.47
CA GLN A 365 11.80 -4.61 21.69
C GLN A 365 11.77 -3.55 20.56
N LEU A 366 10.73 -3.56 19.73
CA LEU A 366 10.65 -2.69 18.56
C LEU A 366 10.77 -1.20 18.91
N PRO A 367 10.00 -0.65 19.88
CA PRO A 367 10.08 0.76 20.23
C PRO A 367 11.50 1.22 20.58
N GLU A 368 12.17 0.46 21.44
CA GLU A 368 13.50 0.75 21.95
C GLU A 368 14.54 0.63 20.84
N THR A 369 14.48 -0.45 20.04
CA THR A 369 15.42 -0.68 18.94
C THR A 369 15.33 0.43 17.89
N LEU A 370 14.11 0.86 17.55
CA LEU A 370 13.89 1.96 16.59
C LEU A 370 14.44 3.28 17.14
N MET A 371 14.18 3.58 18.41
CA MET A 371 14.71 4.75 19.11
C MET A 371 16.25 4.74 19.15
N GLN A 372 16.85 3.64 19.59
CA GLN A 372 18.31 3.46 19.67
C GLN A 372 19.01 3.63 18.32
N ARG A 373 18.37 3.24 17.21
CA ARG A 373 18.92 3.48 15.87
C ARG A 373 18.83 4.94 15.42
N ALA A 374 17.83 5.68 15.88
CA ALA A 374 17.67 7.08 15.54
C ALA A 374 18.67 7.98 16.29
N ILE A 375 18.92 7.69 17.57
CA ILE A 375 19.71 8.52 18.49
C ILE A 375 21.09 8.89 17.93
N PRO A 376 21.95 7.96 17.46
CA PRO A 376 23.29 8.32 16.99
C PRO A 376 23.30 9.30 15.80
N VAL A 377 22.27 9.25 14.95
CA VAL A 377 22.14 10.17 13.81
C VAL A 377 21.72 11.56 14.29
N LEU A 378 20.79 11.62 15.25
CA LEU A 378 20.32 12.87 15.86
C LEU A 378 21.44 13.53 16.69
N ASP A 379 22.14 12.77 17.52
CA ASP A 379 23.26 13.26 18.33
C ASP A 379 24.37 13.87 17.47
N ARG A 380 24.71 13.22 16.35
CA ARG A 380 25.70 13.77 15.40
C ARG A 380 25.22 15.09 14.83
N TYR A 381 23.96 15.16 14.43
CA TYR A 381 23.36 16.38 13.89
C TYR A 381 23.36 17.51 14.93
N ASP A 382 23.02 17.19 16.18
CA ASP A 382 22.97 18.16 17.29
C ASP A 382 24.34 18.69 17.69
N ARG A 383 25.39 17.87 17.55
CA ARG A 383 26.80 18.29 17.70
C ARG A 383 27.33 19.11 16.52
N GLY A 384 26.48 19.47 15.55
CA GLY A 384 26.87 20.22 14.35
C GLY A 384 27.69 19.40 13.34
N LEU A 385 27.75 18.07 13.48
CA LEU A 385 28.49 17.22 12.54
C LEU A 385 27.69 17.05 11.25
N ALA A 386 28.40 16.94 10.13
CA ALA A 386 27.79 16.74 8.83
C ALA A 386 26.99 15.41 8.78
N VAL A 387 25.68 15.52 8.57
CA VAL A 387 24.76 14.40 8.36
C VAL A 387 23.98 14.61 7.06
N GLN A 388 23.94 13.57 6.21
CA GLN A 388 23.15 13.62 4.99
C GLN A 388 21.65 13.78 5.32
N LYS A 389 20.96 14.68 4.61
CA LYS A 389 19.51 14.95 4.81
C LYS A 389 18.65 13.69 4.76
N SER A 390 18.99 12.72 3.90
CA SER A 390 18.31 11.42 3.81
C SER A 390 18.46 10.59 5.08
N LYS A 391 19.66 10.51 5.67
CA LYS A 391 19.92 9.81 6.94
C LYS A 391 19.17 10.46 8.09
N LEU A 392 19.19 11.80 8.15
CA LEU A 392 18.44 12.54 9.17
C LEU A 392 16.92 12.30 9.04
N MET A 393 16.38 12.32 7.83
CA MET A 393 14.98 11.99 7.60
C MET A 393 14.65 10.55 8.00
N MET A 394 15.54 9.59 7.74
CA MET A 394 15.36 8.22 8.20
C MET A 394 15.33 8.13 9.73
N ALA A 395 16.21 8.84 10.44
CA ALA A 395 16.18 8.90 11.90
C ALA A 395 14.85 9.46 12.43
N LEU A 396 14.30 10.50 11.79
CA LEU A 396 12.97 11.02 12.14
C LEU A 396 11.86 9.98 11.88
N ARG A 397 11.96 9.20 10.79
CA ARG A 397 11.00 8.10 10.50
C ARG A 397 11.08 6.98 11.53
N LEU A 398 12.29 6.58 11.91
CA LEU A 398 12.52 5.61 12.98
C LEU A 398 11.88 6.09 14.28
N GLY A 399 12.03 7.38 14.61
CA GLY A 399 11.38 7.95 15.78
C GLY A 399 9.85 7.98 15.74
N VAL A 400 9.26 8.28 14.57
CA VAL A 400 7.80 8.15 14.37
C VAL A 400 7.36 6.69 14.51
N ALA A 401 8.10 5.76 13.91
CA ALA A 401 7.80 4.33 13.99
C ALA A 401 7.91 3.80 15.42
N ALA A 402 8.90 4.25 16.20
CA ALA A 402 9.08 3.88 17.60
C ALA A 402 7.83 4.25 18.43
N ALA A 403 7.35 5.49 18.32
CA ALA A 403 6.14 5.94 18.99
C ALA A 403 4.88 5.18 18.51
N GLN A 404 4.77 4.90 17.21
CA GLN A 404 3.67 4.10 16.66
C GLN A 404 3.67 2.67 17.23
N THR A 405 4.82 1.99 17.26
CA THR A 405 4.93 0.63 17.81
C THR A 405 4.72 0.61 19.32
N ALA A 406 5.21 1.62 20.04
CA ALA A 406 5.03 1.71 21.48
C ALA A 406 3.53 1.74 21.82
N ILE A 407 2.76 2.64 21.20
CA ILE A 407 1.30 2.72 21.45
C ILE A 407 0.60 1.40 21.08
N LEU A 408 0.97 0.79 19.94
CA LEU A 408 0.31 -0.43 19.47
C LEU A 408 0.57 -1.66 20.35
N PHE A 409 1.73 -1.73 21.02
CA PHE A 409 2.16 -2.89 21.80
C PHE A 409 2.18 -2.67 23.32
N ARG A 410 2.10 -1.42 23.78
CA ARG A 410 2.13 -1.02 25.21
C ARG A 410 0.90 -0.25 25.67
N ALA A 411 -0.06 0.02 24.80
CA ALA A 411 -1.34 0.59 25.21
C ALA A 411 -2.48 -0.19 24.60
N SER A 412 -2.70 -0.04 23.29
CA SER A 412 -3.72 -0.80 22.60
C SER A 412 -3.41 -0.87 21.11
N PRO A 413 -3.64 -2.03 20.47
CA PRO A 413 -3.38 -2.23 19.05
C PRO A 413 -4.48 -1.56 18.19
N ILE A 414 -4.73 -0.27 18.38
CA ILE A 414 -5.80 0.49 17.72
C ILE A 414 -5.62 0.54 16.20
N ARG A 415 -6.71 0.81 15.48
CA ARG A 415 -6.69 0.86 14.00
C ARG A 415 -5.81 2.03 13.54
N ALA A 416 -5.13 1.85 12.40
CA ALA A 416 -4.23 2.86 11.82
C ALA A 416 -4.88 4.25 11.68
N THR A 417 -6.18 4.32 11.37
CA THR A 417 -6.92 5.58 11.31
C THR A 417 -6.93 6.28 12.68
N ASN A 418 -7.25 5.56 13.75
CA ASN A 418 -7.36 6.09 15.11
C ASN A 418 -5.97 6.54 15.61
N LEU A 419 -4.94 5.71 15.43
CA LEU A 419 -3.57 6.06 15.82
C LEU A 419 -3.07 7.32 15.10
N ARG A 420 -3.41 7.47 13.83
CA ARG A 420 -3.03 8.62 13.01
C ARG A 420 -3.73 9.91 13.43
N THR A 421 -4.98 9.82 13.89
CA THR A 421 -5.79 10.96 14.30
C THR A 421 -5.72 11.23 15.80
N LEU A 422 -4.85 10.52 16.51
CA LEU A 422 -4.72 10.63 17.96
C LEU A 422 -4.36 12.06 18.37
N ARG A 423 -5.21 12.67 19.20
CA ARG A 423 -4.96 13.98 19.79
C ARG A 423 -4.23 13.85 21.11
N MET A 424 -3.13 14.59 21.26
CA MET A 424 -2.28 14.55 22.45
C MET A 424 -2.55 15.69 23.45
N ARG A 425 -3.31 16.70 23.02
CA ARG A 425 -3.63 17.91 23.78
C ARG A 425 -4.93 18.55 23.29
N GLY A 426 -5.41 19.55 24.04
CA GLY A 426 -6.66 20.27 23.74
C GLY A 426 -7.91 19.52 24.20
N THR A 427 -9.07 20.13 23.98
CA THR A 427 -10.36 19.53 24.33
C THR A 427 -10.58 18.25 23.51
N GLY A 428 -10.78 17.12 24.20
CA GLY A 428 -10.90 15.80 23.57
C GLY A 428 -9.57 15.15 23.20
N ALA A 429 -8.49 15.44 23.94
CA ALA A 429 -7.25 14.66 23.85
C ALA A 429 -7.50 13.20 24.24
N GLU A 430 -7.04 12.29 23.40
CA GLU A 430 -7.26 10.84 23.51
C GLU A 430 -6.06 10.15 24.16
N LEU A 431 -4.91 10.82 24.19
CA LEU A 431 -3.73 10.38 24.91
C LEU A 431 -3.09 11.62 25.54
N LEU A 432 -3.35 11.86 26.81
CA LEU A 432 -2.87 13.06 27.50
C LEU A 432 -1.36 12.96 27.73
N CYS A 433 -0.60 13.66 26.89
CA CYS A 433 0.86 13.69 26.98
C CYS A 433 1.41 14.94 27.67
N PHE A 434 0.54 15.83 28.17
CA PHE A 434 0.96 17.16 28.66
C PHE A 434 1.88 17.05 29.88
N ASP A 435 1.53 16.18 30.82
CA ASP A 435 2.33 15.98 32.04
C ASP A 435 3.57 15.08 31.79
N LEU A 436 3.68 14.44 30.62
CA LEU A 436 4.85 13.60 30.26
C LEU A 436 6.11 14.42 30.03
N VAL A 437 6.03 15.73 29.85
CA VAL A 437 7.23 16.57 29.70
C VAL A 437 7.69 17.08 31.06
N ASP A 438 6.75 17.45 31.94
CA ASP A 438 7.01 18.25 33.14
C ASP A 438 6.88 17.48 34.47
N ASP A 439 6.19 16.33 34.52
CA ASP A 439 6.10 15.50 35.73
C ASP A 439 6.50 14.04 35.44
N SER A 440 7.55 13.55 36.10
CA SER A 440 7.99 12.15 36.02
C SER A 440 7.12 11.19 36.85
N ARG A 441 6.19 11.71 37.66
CA ARG A 441 5.30 10.93 38.55
C ARG A 441 3.94 10.65 37.94
N LEU A 442 3.80 10.85 36.63
CA LEU A 442 2.55 10.69 35.91
C LEU A 442 1.84 9.39 36.32
N ARG A 443 0.71 9.57 37.00
CA ARG A 443 -0.20 8.52 37.40
C ARG A 443 -0.88 8.00 36.13
N GLU A 444 -0.38 6.88 35.61
CA GLU A 444 -1.06 6.07 34.59
C GLU A 444 -1.31 6.77 33.24
N LEU A 445 -0.45 6.54 32.24
CA LEU A 445 -0.72 7.00 30.87
C LEU A 445 -1.92 6.22 30.30
N ARG A 446 -2.99 6.91 29.92
CA ARG A 446 -4.25 6.28 29.52
C ARG A 446 -4.70 6.69 28.13
N LEU A 447 -5.07 5.70 27.31
CA LEU A 447 -5.58 5.87 25.96
C LEU A 447 -7.11 5.82 25.97
N LYS A 448 -7.75 6.94 25.64
CA LYS A 448 -9.21 7.10 25.62
C LYS A 448 -9.70 7.42 24.23
N LEU A 449 -10.41 6.50 23.59
CA LEU A 449 -11.08 6.73 22.31
C LEU A 449 -12.59 6.48 22.48
N PRO A 450 -13.44 7.49 22.20
CA PRO A 450 -14.88 7.30 22.24
C PRO A 450 -15.32 6.38 21.08
N GLY A 451 -16.38 5.62 21.31
CA GLY A 451 -16.92 4.61 20.42
C GLY A 451 -17.31 5.19 19.06
N ALA A 452 -17.74 6.44 19.01
CA ALA A 452 -17.99 7.19 17.77
C ALA A 452 -16.75 7.29 16.85
N ALA A 453 -15.54 7.32 17.44
CA ALA A 453 -14.28 7.32 16.69
C ALA A 453 -13.84 5.89 16.29
N VAL A 454 -14.41 4.85 16.92
CA VAL A 454 -14.04 3.44 16.75
C VAL A 454 -14.99 2.75 15.76
N LYS A 455 -14.45 1.89 14.88
CA LYS A 455 -15.23 1.25 13.80
C LYS A 455 -16.45 0.46 14.29
N ASN A 456 -16.36 -0.15 15.46
CA ASN A 456 -17.39 -1.00 16.04
C ASN A 456 -18.19 -0.31 17.14
N GLY A 457 -18.05 1.00 17.31
CA GLY A 457 -18.87 1.77 18.27
C GLY A 457 -18.52 1.58 19.75
N ALA A 458 -17.59 0.68 20.08
CA ALA A 458 -17.16 0.45 21.46
C ALA A 458 -16.04 1.42 21.86
N ASP A 459 -16.18 2.01 23.04
CA ASP A 459 -15.15 2.83 23.68
C ASP A 459 -13.87 2.02 23.88
N ILE A 460 -12.73 2.71 23.87
CA ILE A 460 -11.43 2.17 24.27
C ILE A 460 -10.97 3.05 25.43
N ASP A 461 -10.72 2.45 26.57
CA ASP A 461 -10.25 3.14 27.77
C ASP A 461 -9.18 2.28 28.46
N GLU A 462 -7.98 2.33 27.91
CA GLU A 462 -6.89 1.40 28.23
C GLU A 462 -5.76 2.11 28.95
N VAL A 463 -5.27 1.45 30.00
CA VAL A 463 -4.06 1.85 30.71
C VAL A 463 -2.87 1.36 29.91
N ALA A 464 -1.91 2.25 29.65
CA ALA A 464 -0.68 1.88 29.00
C ALA A 464 0.34 1.33 30.00
N ASP A 465 1.19 0.43 29.51
CA ASP A 465 2.36 -0.06 30.22
C ASP A 465 3.34 1.10 30.51
N ASP A 466 4.04 1.01 31.64
CA ASP A 466 4.95 2.05 32.15
C ASP A 466 6.08 2.41 31.17
N ASP A 467 6.50 1.46 30.33
CA ASP A 467 7.58 1.64 29.36
C ASP A 467 7.14 2.40 28.08
N LEU A 468 5.86 2.73 27.92
CA LEU A 468 5.39 3.62 26.85
C LEU A 468 5.85 5.07 27.06
N ALA A 469 5.80 5.55 28.31
CA ALA A 469 6.02 6.96 28.64
C ALA A 469 7.43 7.47 28.24
N PRO A 470 8.54 6.75 28.52
CA PRO A 470 9.87 7.16 28.07
C PRO A 470 10.00 7.33 26.55
N ILE A 471 9.39 6.42 25.77
CA ILE A 471 9.45 6.46 24.30
C ILE A 471 8.67 7.67 23.77
N LEU A 472 7.49 7.95 24.31
CA LEU A 472 6.69 9.11 23.92
C LEU A 472 7.35 10.43 24.32
N ARG A 473 7.92 10.52 25.53
CA ARG A 473 8.68 11.70 25.96
C ARG A 473 9.83 11.98 24.98
N TRP A 474 10.63 10.96 24.65
CA TRP A 474 11.69 11.10 23.67
C TRP A 474 11.17 11.52 22.29
N TYR A 475 10.08 10.92 21.81
CA TYR A 475 9.46 11.27 20.53
C TYR A 475 9.01 12.74 20.51
N LEU A 476 8.32 13.22 21.54
CA LEU A 476 7.81 14.59 21.62
C LEU A 476 8.95 15.61 21.60
N THR A 477 9.99 15.38 22.42
CA THR A 477 11.12 16.29 22.57
C THR A 477 12.05 16.26 21.37
N ASN A 478 12.37 15.07 20.84
CA ASN A 478 13.43 14.91 19.86
C ASN A 478 12.94 14.77 18.42
N ILE A 479 11.79 14.14 18.20
CA ILE A 479 11.33 13.79 16.85
C ILE A 479 10.26 14.77 16.39
N ARG A 480 9.17 14.89 17.14
CA ARG A 480 8.04 15.78 16.82
C ARG A 480 8.50 17.23 16.71
N SER A 481 9.32 17.70 17.65
CA SER A 481 9.91 19.04 17.62
C SER A 481 10.68 19.30 16.32
N ARG A 482 11.51 18.35 15.86
CA ARG A 482 12.28 18.47 14.61
C ARG A 482 11.42 18.38 13.36
N LEU A 483 10.39 17.54 13.35
CA LEU A 483 9.42 17.48 12.25
C LEU A 483 8.72 18.84 12.02
N ILE A 484 8.51 19.61 13.09
CA ILE A 484 7.87 20.93 13.05
C ILE A 484 8.88 22.04 12.75
N LYS A 485 10.00 22.08 13.46
CA LYS A 485 10.91 23.23 13.45
C LYS A 485 12.08 23.09 12.48
N ALA A 486 12.54 21.86 12.23
CA ALA A 486 13.84 21.58 11.59
C ALA A 486 13.76 20.40 10.61
N HIS A 487 12.73 20.35 9.76
CA HIS A 487 12.58 19.25 8.81
C HIS A 487 13.75 19.26 7.80
N PRO A 488 14.45 18.13 7.54
CA PRO A 488 15.71 18.11 6.76
C PRO A 488 15.60 18.69 5.34
N PHE A 489 14.40 18.65 4.77
CA PHE A 489 14.07 19.14 3.44
C PHE A 489 13.27 20.46 3.43
N GLY A 490 13.18 21.18 4.55
CA GLY A 490 12.42 22.43 4.65
C GLY A 490 10.89 22.25 4.55
N LYS A 491 10.39 21.02 4.65
CA LYS A 491 8.96 20.67 4.64
C LYS A 491 8.42 20.56 6.05
N ASN A 492 8.56 21.64 6.80
CA ASN A 492 8.17 21.70 8.21
C ASN A 492 6.68 21.34 8.38
N CYS A 493 6.40 20.49 9.36
CA CYS A 493 5.04 20.21 9.80
C CYS A 493 4.51 21.41 10.59
N ARG A 494 3.18 21.57 10.64
CA ARG A 494 2.55 22.53 11.54
C ARG A 494 2.43 21.93 12.93
N ASP A 495 2.65 22.77 13.94
CA ASP A 495 2.28 22.39 15.29
C ASP A 495 0.76 22.35 15.41
N SER A 496 0.22 21.22 15.87
CA SER A 496 -1.21 20.94 15.95
C SER A 496 -1.50 20.00 17.11
N ASP A 497 -2.76 19.75 17.42
CA ASP A 497 -3.13 18.90 18.57
C ASP A 497 -2.91 17.41 18.32
N TYR A 498 -2.61 17.02 17.08
CA TYR A 498 -2.31 15.64 16.73
C TYR A 498 -0.93 15.23 17.22
N LEU A 499 -0.85 14.01 17.77
CA LEU A 499 0.42 13.41 18.21
C LEU A 499 1.41 13.29 17.04
N PHE A 500 0.91 12.91 15.87
CA PHE A 500 1.68 12.77 14.64
C PHE A 500 1.35 13.92 13.68
N PRO A 501 2.22 14.94 13.59
CA PRO A 501 1.90 16.17 12.87
C PRO A 501 1.94 15.97 11.34
N SER A 502 1.37 16.94 10.63
CA SER A 502 1.38 17.00 9.16
C SER A 502 1.82 18.39 8.69
N THR A 503 1.94 18.58 7.37
CA THR A 503 2.23 19.91 6.79
C THR A 503 1.05 20.88 6.89
N SER A 504 -0.12 20.41 7.34
CA SER A 504 -1.32 21.20 7.64
C SER A 504 -1.69 21.05 9.13
N THR A 505 -2.72 21.76 9.57
CA THR A 505 -3.29 21.64 10.93
C THR A 505 -4.11 20.36 11.13
N SER A 506 -4.22 19.51 10.10
CA SER A 506 -4.91 18.23 10.16
C SER A 506 -3.96 17.08 10.55
N ALA A 507 -4.54 15.93 10.89
CA ALA A 507 -3.81 14.68 11.10
C ALA A 507 -2.91 14.32 9.91
N SER A 508 -1.86 13.52 10.17
CA SER A 508 -0.94 13.02 9.15
C SER A 508 -1.67 12.32 8.00
N GLU A 509 -1.16 12.47 6.77
CA GLU A 509 -1.72 11.77 5.62
C GLU A 509 -1.53 10.26 5.77
N ALA A 510 -2.57 9.47 5.48
CA ALA A 510 -2.53 8.02 5.67
C ALA A 510 -1.38 7.34 4.91
N SER A 511 -1.02 7.82 3.71
CA SER A 511 0.07 7.26 2.91
C SER A 511 1.43 7.49 3.60
N THR A 512 1.69 8.72 4.05
CA THR A 512 2.92 9.10 4.75
C THR A 512 3.03 8.42 6.12
N PHE A 513 1.93 8.37 6.86
CA PHE A 513 1.87 7.73 8.18
C PHE A 513 2.21 6.23 8.13
N ASN A 514 1.59 5.49 7.20
CA ASN A 514 1.87 4.07 6.98
C ASN A 514 3.27 3.82 6.41
N ARG A 515 3.77 4.74 5.57
CA ARG A 515 5.13 4.66 5.04
C ARG A 515 6.17 4.79 6.15
N ASN A 516 6.02 5.75 7.06
CA ASN A 516 6.94 5.93 8.18
C ASN A 516 7.03 4.68 9.05
N PHE A 517 5.88 4.11 9.42
CA PHE A 517 5.81 2.84 10.17
C PHE A 517 6.59 1.75 9.45
N ARG A 518 6.22 1.48 8.21
CA ARG A 518 6.75 0.35 7.47
C ARG A 518 8.25 0.48 7.17
N GLU A 519 8.67 1.66 6.68
CA GLU A 519 10.08 1.88 6.36
C GLU A 519 10.94 1.82 7.63
N GLY A 520 10.47 2.39 8.75
CA GLY A 520 11.17 2.29 10.03
C GLY A 520 11.34 0.85 10.51
N LEU A 521 10.27 0.04 10.47
CA LEU A 521 10.35 -1.37 10.84
C LEU A 521 11.25 -2.18 9.92
N LEU A 522 11.26 -1.86 8.63
CA LEU A 522 12.10 -2.56 7.67
C LEU A 522 13.59 -2.33 7.97
N GLU A 523 13.97 -1.14 8.44
CA GLU A 523 15.35 -0.88 8.85
C GLU A 523 15.79 -1.86 9.95
N VAL A 524 14.94 -2.19 10.92
CA VAL A 524 15.24 -3.20 11.96
C VAL A 524 14.98 -4.65 11.53
N GLY A 525 14.74 -4.87 10.24
CA GLY A 525 14.59 -6.19 9.64
C GLY A 525 13.20 -6.80 9.80
N ILE A 526 12.16 -5.98 10.00
CA ILE A 526 10.76 -6.43 10.10
C ILE A 526 9.92 -5.79 8.98
N ASP A 527 9.29 -6.59 8.13
CA ASP A 527 8.30 -6.09 7.16
C ASP A 527 6.88 -6.32 7.66
N MET A 528 6.36 -5.35 8.40
CA MET A 528 5.03 -5.40 9.01
C MET A 528 4.22 -4.15 8.65
N GLN A 529 2.92 -4.35 8.38
CA GLN A 529 1.91 -3.30 8.27
C GLN A 529 1.20 -3.09 9.60
N MET A 530 0.59 -1.93 9.84
CA MET A 530 -0.17 -1.68 11.08
C MET A 530 -1.30 -2.69 11.32
N HIS A 531 -1.94 -3.17 10.25
CA HIS A 531 -2.95 -4.23 10.39
C HIS A 531 -2.33 -5.56 10.84
N GLN A 532 -1.09 -5.85 10.44
CA GLN A 532 -0.35 -7.02 10.88
C GLN A 532 0.13 -6.88 12.33
N ALA A 533 0.45 -5.68 12.81
CA ALA A 533 0.74 -5.45 14.23
C ALA A 533 -0.42 -5.91 15.13
N ARG A 534 -1.67 -5.63 14.73
CA ARG A 534 -2.87 -6.18 15.39
C ARG A 534 -2.92 -7.71 15.38
N HIS A 535 -2.47 -8.34 14.29
CA HIS A 535 -2.38 -9.80 14.23
C HIS A 535 -1.31 -10.35 15.18
N VAL A 536 -0.19 -9.64 15.33
CA VAL A 536 0.88 -10.01 16.25
C VAL A 536 0.43 -9.89 17.71
N THR A 537 -0.35 -8.87 18.08
CA THR A 537 -0.90 -8.76 19.44
C THR A 537 -1.77 -9.96 19.81
N ALA A 538 -2.74 -10.34 18.95
CA ALA A 538 -3.54 -11.54 19.19
C ALA A 538 -2.70 -12.81 19.20
N TYR A 539 -1.69 -12.90 18.34
CA TYR A 539 -0.75 -14.01 18.36
C TYR A 539 -0.04 -14.13 19.71
N PHE A 540 0.48 -13.03 20.28
CA PHE A 540 1.19 -13.08 21.57
C PHE A 540 0.28 -13.49 22.72
N ILE A 541 -0.94 -12.93 22.80
CA ILE A 541 -1.94 -13.33 23.81
C ILE A 541 -2.21 -14.83 23.72
N LEU A 542 -2.53 -15.32 22.52
CA LEU A 542 -2.84 -16.73 22.29
C LEU A 542 -1.62 -17.67 22.39
N SER A 543 -0.42 -17.12 22.26
CA SER A 543 0.84 -17.84 22.45
C SER A 543 1.15 -18.03 23.93
N VAL A 544 0.70 -17.14 24.80
CA VAL A 544 0.72 -17.34 26.26
C VAL A 544 -0.43 -18.25 26.68
N ASP A 545 -1.67 -17.86 26.39
CA ASP A 545 -2.87 -18.65 26.70
C ASP A 545 -3.65 -19.02 25.42
N PRO A 546 -3.60 -20.29 24.96
CA PRO A 546 -4.37 -20.74 23.80
C PRO A 546 -5.89 -20.55 23.93
N ASN A 547 -6.40 -20.43 25.16
CA ASN A 547 -7.82 -20.24 25.44
C ASN A 547 -8.20 -18.78 25.71
N GLY A 548 -7.24 -17.85 25.69
CA GLY A 548 -7.41 -16.40 25.89
C GLY A 548 -8.11 -15.69 24.72
N TRP A 549 -9.17 -16.30 24.19
CA TRP A 549 -9.94 -15.79 23.07
C TRP A 549 -10.66 -14.48 23.43
N ASP A 550 -11.21 -14.43 24.63
CA ASP A 550 -11.92 -13.27 25.16
C ASP A 550 -10.94 -12.12 25.43
N ASP A 551 -9.75 -12.42 25.98
CA ASP A 551 -8.69 -11.42 26.18
C ASP A 551 -8.20 -10.84 24.85
N ALA A 552 -7.93 -11.71 23.86
CA ALA A 552 -7.54 -11.27 22.54
C ALA A 552 -8.65 -10.46 21.82
N ALA A 553 -9.91 -10.81 22.04
CA ALA A 553 -11.06 -10.09 21.51
C ALA A 553 -11.21 -8.70 22.15
N ALA A 554 -11.09 -8.62 23.47
CA ALA A 554 -11.13 -7.39 24.25
C ALA A 554 -10.03 -6.42 23.82
N VAL A 555 -8.76 -6.87 23.83
CA VAL A 555 -7.60 -6.04 23.44
C VAL A 555 -7.69 -5.56 21.99
N LEU A 556 -8.21 -6.40 21.08
CA LEU A 556 -8.41 -6.00 19.69
C LEU A 556 -9.69 -5.18 19.48
N ASN A 557 -10.61 -5.17 20.42
CA ASN A 557 -11.93 -4.60 20.29
C ASN A 557 -12.66 -5.15 19.03
N ILE A 558 -12.81 -6.49 18.98
CA ILE A 558 -13.53 -7.26 17.95
C ILE A 558 -14.27 -8.44 18.58
N ASP A 559 -15.20 -9.07 17.84
CA ASP A 559 -15.92 -10.25 18.32
C ASP A 559 -14.99 -11.48 18.50
N VAL A 560 -15.25 -12.24 19.56
CA VAL A 560 -14.56 -13.51 19.89
C VAL A 560 -14.59 -14.49 18.72
N ASP A 561 -15.72 -14.60 18.03
CA ASP A 561 -15.87 -15.45 16.85
C ASP A 561 -14.91 -15.05 15.71
N THR A 562 -14.61 -13.76 15.59
CA THR A 562 -13.64 -13.27 14.60
C THR A 562 -12.22 -13.71 14.98
N VAL A 563 -11.87 -13.68 16.27
CA VAL A 563 -10.59 -14.19 16.78
C VAL A 563 -10.48 -15.70 16.50
N ARG A 564 -11.47 -16.50 16.94
CA ARG A 564 -11.49 -17.95 16.72
C ARG A 564 -11.36 -18.32 15.25
N LYS A 565 -12.11 -17.64 14.38
CA LYS A 565 -12.07 -17.85 12.93
C LYS A 565 -10.69 -17.58 12.32
N HIS A 566 -9.93 -16.63 12.86
CA HIS A 566 -8.65 -16.20 12.30
C HIS A 566 -7.43 -16.89 12.92
N TYR A 567 -7.52 -17.33 14.17
CA TYR A 567 -6.39 -17.87 14.93
C TYR A 567 -6.63 -19.27 15.51
N GLY A 568 -7.78 -19.91 15.28
CA GLY A 568 -8.04 -21.29 15.73
C GLY A 568 -7.05 -22.33 15.18
N TRP A 569 -6.17 -21.97 14.23
CA TRP A 569 -5.06 -22.82 13.80
C TRP A 569 -3.92 -22.88 14.83
N LEU A 570 -3.76 -21.88 15.72
CA LEU A 570 -2.74 -21.90 16.79
C LEU A 570 -3.04 -22.99 17.81
N ASP A 571 -4.30 -23.14 18.20
CA ASP A 571 -4.76 -24.19 19.11
C ASP A 571 -4.45 -25.59 18.53
N ARG A 572 -4.82 -25.84 17.26
CA ARG A 572 -4.47 -27.09 16.58
C ARG A 572 -2.96 -27.37 16.54
N ARG A 573 -2.13 -26.33 16.38
CA ARG A 573 -0.67 -26.46 16.40
C ARG A 573 -0.17 -26.87 17.78
N LYS A 574 -0.56 -26.13 18.83
CA LYS A 574 -0.14 -26.44 20.21
C LYS A 574 -0.64 -27.80 20.68
N ALA A 575 -1.87 -28.17 20.34
CA ALA A 575 -2.40 -29.51 20.58
C ALA A 575 -1.56 -30.60 19.88
N SER A 576 -1.13 -30.36 18.64
CA SER A 576 -0.24 -31.25 17.90
C SER A 576 1.16 -31.35 18.55
N GLU A 577 1.73 -30.23 19.01
CA GLU A 577 3.01 -30.20 19.72
C GLU A 577 2.95 -30.95 21.06
N ALA A 578 1.91 -30.71 21.86
CA ALA A 578 1.66 -31.42 23.10
C ALA A 578 1.44 -32.93 22.85
N GLY A 579 0.72 -33.29 21.79
CA GLY A 579 0.56 -34.68 21.35
C GLY A 579 1.89 -35.32 20.95
N ARG A 580 2.76 -34.61 20.24
CA ARG A 580 4.12 -35.07 19.89
C ARG A 580 5.01 -35.23 21.11
N GLU A 581 4.90 -34.35 22.10
CA GLU A 581 5.60 -34.48 23.37
C GLU A 581 5.16 -35.76 24.11
N LYS A 582 3.84 -35.96 24.25
CA LYS A 582 3.28 -37.20 24.84
C LYS A 582 3.75 -38.46 24.09
N LEU A 583 3.81 -38.41 22.76
CA LEU A 583 4.32 -39.53 21.95
C LEU A 583 5.82 -39.78 22.19
N ARG A 584 6.65 -38.73 22.33
CA ARG A 584 8.07 -38.85 22.68
C ARG A 584 8.27 -39.44 24.08
N GLN A 585 7.44 -39.03 25.05
CA GLN A 585 7.43 -39.61 26.39
C GLN A 585 7.04 -41.09 26.36
N ALA A 586 5.96 -41.44 25.67
CA ALA A 586 5.52 -42.83 25.50
C ALA A 586 6.60 -43.73 24.87
N ARG A 587 7.31 -43.24 23.84
CA ARG A 587 8.44 -43.97 23.23
C ARG A 587 9.60 -44.18 24.21
N THR A 588 9.90 -43.16 25.02
CA THR A 588 10.93 -43.25 26.07
C THR A 588 10.55 -44.29 27.12
N ILE A 589 9.29 -44.30 27.55
CA ILE A 589 8.75 -45.29 28.50
C ILE A 589 8.80 -46.70 27.91
N ALA A 590 8.35 -46.89 26.66
CA ALA A 590 8.39 -48.18 25.98
C ALA A 590 9.82 -48.71 25.78
N ALA A 591 10.79 -47.83 25.46
CA ALA A 591 12.19 -48.21 25.34
C ALA A 591 12.81 -48.63 26.69
N ARG A 592 12.30 -48.11 27.82
CA ARG A 592 12.70 -48.51 29.18
C ARG A 592 11.99 -49.79 29.65
N HIS A 593 10.85 -50.14 29.06
CA HIS A 593 10.10 -51.33 29.39
C HIS A 593 10.76 -52.59 28.79
N ARG A 594 11.66 -53.23 29.54
CA ARG A 594 12.11 -54.59 29.23
C ARG A 594 10.95 -55.56 29.46
N LYS A 595 10.60 -56.39 28.47
CA LYS A 595 9.68 -57.51 28.67
C LYS A 595 10.25 -58.38 29.81
N GLY A 596 9.51 -58.53 30.89
CA GLY A 596 9.83 -59.50 31.92
C GLY A 596 9.90 -60.88 31.30
N HIS A 597 10.94 -61.65 31.64
CA HIS A 597 10.96 -63.08 31.36
C HIS A 597 9.76 -63.70 32.08
N PHE A 598 8.85 -64.32 31.32
CA PHE A 598 7.98 -65.33 31.89
C PHE A 598 8.90 -66.49 32.29
N ALA A 599 9.05 -66.72 33.60
CA ALA A 599 9.62 -67.95 34.11
C ALA A 599 8.62 -69.08 33.85
N GLU A 600 9.12 -70.21 33.34
CA GLU A 600 8.39 -71.49 33.26
C GLU A 600 8.02 -72.02 34.65
#